data_AF-A0A9E0NDE7-F1
#
_entry.id   AF-A0A9E0NDE7-F1
#
_cell.length_a   1.000
_cell.length_b   1.000
_cell.length_c   1.000
_cell.angle_alpha   90.00
_cell.angle_beta   90.00
_cell.angle_gamma   90.00
#
_symmetry.space_group_name_H-M   'P 1'
#
loop_
_entity.id
_entity.type
_entity.pdbx_description
1 polymer ?
#
loop_
_entity_poly.entity_id
_entity_poly.type
_entity_poly.pdbx_seq_one_letter_code
_entity_poly.pdbx_strand_id
1 'polypeptide(L)'
;MRKVLLAVLVAAASLSAACVGDDPVTDEVEVEADDDGKADAASELRVRTGDTTLWLDRTLGWRGDPAGGAALVLRGRTSRNLTGGLAFIMDDIYGDYLGRSARTFEVSWPVDTARGLVDGVNQFVRLSFAPSQGRPDDLTARVTVRPRLAGFTGSAAIYLTAEVTPVVATGAVVYRVRGRAPAATTGVRATLGGQDQTTRLLPDGRFEVDLEPRAALAALAAAPEAATPLLLVASRPGLAPLQKQATLTAALKRLGLTAADAYDTWPAPTCSSTTQACLRGLPADALDTGSCGEALVVSACAGQIGVRVDEPALSAALASARAQTATATFRAELRTLIGPERAEALQYGAEQQAEANLEPMIGRWFLSPAARDLALTGAGQRGLDAAILRPLDYVEPTTPVAGDPAAARAVAADAVLTALAGFDFTPTEYRRSYAELALAFRARHIADIAALRQTGALGPHPGDAALELVQGRWLDVYVEVAIERATGAARPAFLEVD
;
A
#
# COMPACT_ATOMS: atom_id res chain seq x y z
N MET A 1 -11.69 62.61 -23.66
CA MET A 1 -11.94 63.35 -22.41
C MET A 1 -11.16 62.68 -21.27
N ARG A 2 -10.35 63.50 -20.59
CA ARG A 2 -9.66 63.36 -19.29
C ARG A 2 -9.22 61.98 -18.75
N LYS A 3 -7.89 61.84 -18.73
CA LYS A 3 -7.07 61.04 -17.80
C LYS A 3 -7.24 61.55 -16.36
N VAL A 4 -7.23 60.66 -15.36
CA VAL A 4 -6.85 60.99 -13.98
C VAL A 4 -5.93 59.89 -13.43
N LEU A 5 -4.67 60.28 -13.24
CA LEU A 5 -3.65 59.63 -12.43
C LEU A 5 -4.05 59.72 -10.95
N LEU A 6 -3.77 58.69 -10.16
CA LEU A 6 -3.46 58.86 -8.74
C LEU A 6 -2.33 57.92 -8.35
N ALA A 7 -1.12 58.48 -8.30
CA ALA A 7 0.06 57.85 -7.75
C ALA A 7 0.18 58.25 -6.27
N VAL A 8 0.22 57.28 -5.37
CA VAL A 8 0.53 57.49 -3.95
C VAL A 8 1.91 56.91 -3.69
N LEU A 9 2.86 57.80 -3.44
CA LEU A 9 4.25 57.55 -3.10
C LEU A 9 4.34 57.43 -1.57
N VAL A 10 4.43 56.22 -1.03
CA VAL A 10 4.79 55.99 0.39
C VAL A 10 6.26 55.59 0.44
N ALA A 11 7.11 56.59 0.71
CA ALA A 11 8.51 56.37 1.04
C ALA A 11 8.60 55.98 2.53
N ALA A 12 8.61 54.68 2.81
CA ALA A 12 9.00 54.15 4.11
C ALA A 12 10.53 54.02 4.14
N ALA A 13 11.18 54.91 4.88
CA ALA A 13 12.60 54.84 5.18
C ALA A 13 12.86 53.68 6.14
N SER A 14 13.35 52.56 5.60
CA SER A 14 13.85 51.43 6.37
C SER A 14 15.20 51.80 6.97
N LEU A 15 15.19 52.34 8.19
CA LEU A 15 16.36 52.41 9.06
C LEU A 15 16.75 50.99 9.46
N SER A 16 17.70 50.42 8.71
CA SER A 16 18.42 49.20 9.08
C SER A 16 19.31 49.49 10.29
N ALA A 17 18.75 49.29 11.49
CA ALA A 17 19.54 49.04 12.67
C ALA A 17 20.34 47.76 12.44
N ALA A 18 21.67 47.87 12.42
CA ALA A 18 22.57 46.73 12.48
C ALA A 18 22.45 46.11 13.88
N CYS A 19 21.43 45.26 14.05
CA CYS A 19 21.32 44.41 15.21
C CYS A 19 22.54 43.49 15.24
N VAL A 20 23.24 43.49 16.37
CA VAL A 20 24.15 42.42 16.77
C VAL A 20 23.32 41.14 16.70
N GLY A 21 23.51 40.35 15.64
CA GLY A 21 22.66 39.20 15.36
C GLY A 21 22.98 38.09 16.36
N ASP A 22 22.03 37.79 17.24
CA ASP A 22 22.01 36.51 17.93
C ASP A 22 22.01 35.42 16.87
N ASP A 23 23.04 34.57 16.86
CA ASP A 23 23.08 33.40 15.98
C ASP A 23 21.81 32.57 16.22
N PRO A 24 21.14 32.08 15.15
CA PRO A 24 19.88 31.37 15.31
C PRO A 24 20.09 30.11 16.14
N VAL A 25 19.26 29.97 17.19
CA VAL A 25 19.22 28.81 18.09
C VAL A 25 18.70 27.55 17.37
N THR A 26 18.01 27.74 16.25
CA THR A 26 17.41 26.68 15.43
C THR A 26 17.57 26.99 13.95
N ASP A 27 17.90 25.98 13.15
CA ASP A 27 17.88 26.04 11.68
C ASP A 27 17.16 24.80 11.12
N GLU A 28 16.40 24.96 10.03
CA GLU A 28 15.59 23.91 9.42
C GLU A 28 15.55 24.04 7.90
N VAL A 29 15.63 22.91 7.22
CA VAL A 29 15.47 22.79 5.78
C VAL A 29 14.41 21.73 5.47
N GLU A 30 13.49 22.07 4.57
CA GLU A 30 12.50 21.15 4.02
C GLU A 30 12.81 20.88 2.55
N VAL A 31 12.72 19.61 2.16
CA VAL A 31 12.85 19.19 0.78
C VAL A 31 11.52 19.45 0.06
N GLU A 32 11.53 20.42 -0.86
CA GLU A 32 10.36 20.73 -1.68
C GLU A 32 9.92 19.52 -2.51
N ALA A 33 8.60 19.41 -2.71
CA ALA A 33 7.98 18.32 -3.47
C ALA A 33 8.33 18.38 -4.96
N ASP A 34 8.48 19.60 -5.49
CA ASP A 34 8.64 19.93 -6.92
C ASP A 34 10.11 19.98 -7.38
N ASP A 35 11.02 19.39 -6.62
CA ASP A 35 12.40 19.14 -7.05
C ASP A 35 12.34 18.01 -8.11
N ASP A 36 11.88 18.39 -9.32
CA ASP A 36 11.38 17.62 -10.48
C ASP A 36 12.44 16.71 -11.12
N GLY A 37 13.07 15.86 -10.33
CA GLY A 37 13.96 14.81 -10.82
C GLY A 37 15.24 15.34 -11.48
N LYS A 38 15.68 16.57 -11.19
CA LYS A 38 17.05 16.96 -11.49
C LYS A 38 17.97 16.14 -10.59
N ALA A 39 18.67 15.18 -11.20
CA ALA A 39 19.65 14.31 -10.56
C ALA A 39 20.85 15.07 -9.93
N ASP A 40 20.91 16.39 -10.09
CA ASP A 40 21.97 17.27 -9.56
C ASP A 40 21.62 17.93 -8.21
N ALA A 41 20.47 17.60 -7.61
CA ALA A 41 20.19 18.09 -6.27
C ALA A 41 21.23 17.55 -5.27
N ALA A 42 21.67 18.39 -4.33
CA ALA A 42 22.72 18.03 -3.38
C ALA A 42 22.41 16.68 -2.70
N SER A 43 23.39 15.77 -2.70
CA SER A 43 23.27 14.44 -2.09
C SER A 43 23.13 14.51 -0.57
N GLU A 44 23.47 15.65 0.02
CA GLU A 44 23.37 15.92 1.46
C GLU A 44 22.42 17.11 1.72
N LEU A 45 21.62 17.02 2.78
CA LEU A 45 20.97 18.17 3.40
C LEU A 45 21.89 18.77 4.46
N ARG A 46 21.81 20.09 4.63
CA ARG A 46 22.67 20.84 5.55
C ARG A 46 21.84 21.81 6.40
N VAL A 47 22.11 21.82 7.69
CA VAL A 47 21.60 22.82 8.64
C VAL A 47 22.72 23.27 9.59
N ARG A 48 22.55 24.44 10.21
CA ARG A 48 23.55 25.04 11.09
C ARG A 48 22.92 25.70 12.31
N THR A 49 23.44 25.38 13.49
CA THR A 49 23.07 26.03 14.75
C THR A 49 24.33 26.56 15.43
N GLY A 50 24.39 27.87 15.68
CA GLY A 50 25.61 28.53 16.12
C GLY A 50 26.78 28.32 15.14
N ASP A 51 27.87 27.73 15.61
CA ASP A 51 29.05 27.39 14.80
C ASP A 51 29.06 25.91 14.32
N THR A 52 28.04 25.15 14.68
CA THR A 52 27.95 23.73 14.38
C THR A 52 27.11 23.51 13.13
N THR A 53 27.69 22.87 12.12
CA THR A 53 26.98 22.46 10.91
C THR A 53 26.78 20.95 10.94
N LEU A 54 25.58 20.52 10.59
CA LEU A 54 25.20 19.12 10.39
C LEU A 54 24.93 18.90 8.90
N TRP A 55 25.49 17.83 8.35
CA TRP A 55 25.17 17.30 7.03
C TRP A 55 24.63 15.89 7.16
N LEU A 56 23.55 15.59 6.46
CA LEU A 56 22.97 14.25 6.39
C LEU A 56 22.73 13.84 4.95
N ASP A 57 22.99 12.57 4.63
CA ASP A 57 22.63 11.99 3.33
C ASP A 57 21.11 12.13 3.09
N ARG A 58 20.73 12.65 1.92
CA ARG A 58 19.31 12.87 1.56
C ARG A 58 18.55 11.55 1.41
N THR A 59 19.23 10.48 0.99
CA THR A 59 18.65 9.14 0.84
C THR A 59 19.27 8.22 1.87
N LEU A 60 18.43 7.46 2.56
CA LEU A 60 18.89 6.46 3.51
C LEU A 60 19.49 5.28 2.74
N GLY A 61 20.63 4.80 3.21
CA GLY A 61 21.26 3.58 2.71
C GLY A 61 20.56 2.33 3.24
N TRP A 62 20.94 1.20 2.66
CA TRP A 62 20.54 -0.13 3.11
C TRP A 62 21.72 -0.82 3.82
N ARG A 63 21.42 -1.64 4.82
CA ARG A 63 22.36 -2.58 5.42
C ARG A 63 21.66 -3.92 5.66
N GLY A 64 22.19 -4.98 5.05
CA GLY A 64 21.84 -6.34 5.40
C GLY A 64 22.50 -6.76 6.71
N ASP A 65 21.78 -7.55 7.49
CA ASP A 65 22.28 -8.27 8.65
C ASP A 65 22.62 -9.71 8.23
N PRO A 66 23.82 -10.22 8.56
CA PRO A 66 24.16 -11.64 8.41
C PRO A 66 23.12 -12.61 9.02
N ALA A 67 22.36 -12.20 10.04
CA ALA A 67 21.28 -12.97 10.64
C ALA A 67 19.95 -12.93 9.85
N GLY A 68 19.91 -12.29 8.68
CA GLY A 68 18.76 -12.23 7.78
C GLY A 68 17.85 -11.00 7.96
N GLY A 69 18.20 -10.07 8.84
CA GLY A 69 17.55 -8.77 8.97
C GLY A 69 17.99 -7.75 7.92
N ALA A 70 17.23 -6.67 7.78
CA ALA A 70 17.60 -5.50 6.98
C ALA A 70 17.37 -4.24 7.80
N ALA A 71 18.22 -3.23 7.61
CA ALA A 71 18.10 -1.94 8.26
C ALA A 71 18.23 -0.79 7.26
N LEU A 72 17.43 0.26 7.48
CA LEU A 72 17.59 1.55 6.85
C LEU A 72 18.67 2.33 7.62
N VAL A 73 19.60 2.97 6.91
CA VAL A 73 20.75 3.64 7.50
C VAL A 73 20.79 5.09 7.08
N LEU A 74 20.64 5.99 8.03
CA LEU A 74 20.96 7.41 7.86
C LEU A 74 22.43 7.63 8.18
N ARG A 75 23.14 8.35 7.31
CA ARG A 75 24.52 8.77 7.55
C ARG A 75 24.59 10.26 7.76
N GLY A 76 25.43 10.66 8.69
CA GLY A 76 25.60 12.06 9.04
C GLY A 76 27.03 12.43 9.36
N ARG A 77 27.32 13.71 9.25
CA ARG A 77 28.59 14.29 9.68
C ARG A 77 28.42 15.68 10.25
N THR A 78 29.35 16.08 11.11
CA THR A 78 29.31 17.35 11.86
C THR A 78 30.59 18.16 11.69
N SER A 79 30.52 19.47 11.89
CA SER A 79 31.71 20.34 11.82
C SER A 79 32.59 20.22 13.09
N ARG A 80 32.00 19.77 14.20
CA ARG A 80 32.64 19.53 15.50
C ARG A 80 32.84 18.05 15.78
N ASN A 81 33.77 17.75 16.67
CA ASN A 81 34.03 16.39 17.11
C ASN A 81 32.91 15.87 18.03
N LEU A 82 32.37 14.70 17.70
CA LEU A 82 31.36 13.98 18.44
C LEU A 82 32.00 13.19 19.60
N THR A 83 31.32 13.16 20.74
CA THR A 83 31.64 12.33 21.90
C THR A 83 30.60 11.23 22.12
N GLY A 84 29.41 11.37 21.53
CA GLY A 84 28.32 10.41 21.63
C GLY A 84 27.09 10.86 20.86
N GLY A 85 26.02 10.08 20.96
CA GLY A 85 24.71 10.42 20.42
C GLY A 85 23.64 9.39 20.78
N LEU A 86 22.39 9.74 20.49
CA LEU A 86 21.22 8.92 20.76
C LEU A 86 20.12 9.23 19.75
N ALA A 87 19.46 8.21 19.21
CA ALA A 87 18.27 8.35 18.36
C ALA A 87 17.00 7.95 19.14
N PHE A 88 15.95 8.77 19.06
CA PHE A 88 14.73 8.59 19.87
C PHE A 88 13.47 9.21 19.23
N ILE A 89 12.30 8.73 19.69
CA ILE A 89 10.97 9.30 19.46
C ILE A 89 10.29 9.43 20.82
N MET A 90 9.82 10.62 21.19
CA MET A 90 9.04 10.83 22.45
C MET A 90 9.70 10.17 23.67
N ASP A 91 11.01 10.38 23.82
CA ASP A 91 11.90 9.85 24.87
C ASP A 91 12.20 8.34 24.82
N ASP A 92 11.53 7.59 23.95
CA ASP A 92 11.84 6.19 23.71
C ASP A 92 12.97 6.04 22.70
N ILE A 93 13.95 5.18 23.02
CA ILE A 93 15.06 4.86 22.12
C ILE A 93 14.50 4.26 20.84
N TYR A 94 14.83 4.89 19.71
CA TYR A 94 14.33 4.49 18.41
C TYR A 94 15.40 4.67 17.34
N GLY A 95 15.99 3.54 16.96
CA GLY A 95 17.17 3.47 16.09
C GLY A 95 18.46 3.29 16.87
N ASP A 96 19.44 2.66 16.23
CA ASP A 96 20.76 2.40 16.79
C ASP A 96 21.75 3.46 16.30
N TYR A 97 22.29 4.25 17.23
CA TYR A 97 23.28 5.29 16.95
C TYR A 97 24.69 4.72 17.01
N LEU A 98 25.48 4.96 15.96
CA LEU A 98 26.86 4.50 15.88
C LEU A 98 27.79 5.62 15.41
N GLY A 99 28.68 6.08 16.30
CA GLY A 99 29.80 6.95 15.93
C GLY A 99 30.80 6.20 15.05
N ARG A 100 31.04 6.70 13.83
CA ARG A 100 31.96 6.08 12.85
C ARG A 100 33.35 6.68 12.87
N SER A 101 33.44 7.98 13.14
CA SER A 101 34.70 8.70 13.33
C SER A 101 34.47 9.87 14.28
N ALA A 102 35.50 10.67 14.50
CA ALA A 102 35.38 11.90 15.30
C ALA A 102 34.28 12.84 14.81
N ARG A 103 33.86 12.79 13.52
CA ARG A 103 32.89 13.74 12.95
C ARG A 103 31.82 13.09 12.09
N THR A 104 31.72 11.77 12.08
CA THR A 104 30.76 11.05 11.25
C THR A 104 30.04 10.02 12.10
N PHE A 105 28.75 9.85 11.86
CA PHE A 105 27.91 8.89 12.57
C PHE A 105 26.92 8.24 11.61
N GLU A 106 26.28 7.19 12.09
CA GLU A 106 25.14 6.58 11.45
C GLU A 106 24.03 6.34 12.47
N VAL A 107 22.80 6.33 11.97
CA VAL A 107 21.64 5.82 12.70
C VAL A 107 21.00 4.75 11.85
N SER A 108 20.74 3.57 12.43
CA SER A 108 20.09 2.47 11.73
C SER A 108 18.77 2.05 12.37
N TRP A 109 17.77 1.77 11.54
CA TRP A 109 16.46 1.26 11.96
C TRP A 109 16.20 -0.10 11.32
N PRO A 110 16.03 -1.17 12.10
CA PRO A 110 15.52 -2.44 11.61
C PRO A 110 14.19 -2.25 10.88
N VAL A 111 14.04 -2.85 9.70
CA VAL A 111 12.90 -2.61 8.81
C VAL A 111 11.57 -2.99 9.44
N ASP A 112 11.53 -4.04 10.24
CA ASP A 112 10.35 -4.53 10.96
C ASP A 112 9.79 -3.51 11.97
N THR A 113 10.65 -2.64 12.50
CA THR A 113 10.30 -1.56 13.43
C THR A 113 10.30 -0.17 12.78
N ALA A 114 10.81 -0.04 11.56
CA ALA A 114 10.99 1.22 10.84
C ALA A 114 9.68 1.90 10.37
N ARG A 115 8.50 1.37 10.71
CA ARG A 115 7.23 1.96 10.29
C ARG A 115 7.08 3.41 10.77
N GLY A 116 7.37 3.69 12.04
CA GLY A 116 7.29 5.04 12.60
C GLY A 116 8.18 6.05 11.85
N LEU A 117 9.36 5.59 11.39
CA LEU A 117 10.28 6.39 10.57
C LEU A 117 9.64 6.86 9.26
N VAL A 118 9.01 5.94 8.50
CA VAL A 118 8.48 6.24 7.15
C VAL A 118 7.05 6.80 7.16
N ASP A 119 6.31 6.59 8.25
CA ASP A 119 5.09 7.35 8.58
C ASP A 119 5.42 8.83 8.90
N GLY A 120 6.71 9.20 8.86
CA GLY A 120 7.29 10.54 9.01
C GLY A 120 6.95 11.21 10.32
N VAL A 121 6.92 10.40 11.36
CA VAL A 121 7.06 10.87 12.73
C VAL A 121 8.39 11.62 12.84
N ASN A 122 8.41 12.73 13.59
CA ASN A 122 9.64 13.44 13.90
C ASN A 122 10.57 12.51 14.68
N GLN A 123 11.71 12.19 14.07
CA GLN A 123 12.80 11.48 14.72
C GLN A 123 13.78 12.49 15.28
N PHE A 124 14.30 12.22 16.46
CA PHE A 124 15.32 13.06 17.05
C PHE A 124 16.64 12.31 17.16
N VAL A 125 17.73 13.01 16.86
CA VAL A 125 19.09 12.52 17.06
C VAL A 125 19.80 13.54 17.94
N ARG A 126 20.00 13.20 19.22
CA ARG A 126 20.86 13.99 20.10
C ARG A 126 22.31 13.70 19.75
N LEU A 127 23.09 14.76 19.55
CA LEU A 127 24.50 14.71 19.22
C LEU A 127 25.28 15.39 20.36
N SER A 128 26.17 14.64 20.98
CA SER A 128 27.04 15.15 22.04
C SER A 128 28.42 15.48 21.47
N PHE A 129 28.98 16.60 21.90
CA PHE A 129 30.23 17.14 21.40
C PHE A 129 31.29 17.24 22.49
N ALA A 130 32.55 17.35 22.07
CA ALA A 130 33.61 17.73 23.00
C ALA A 130 33.33 19.15 23.56
N PRO A 131 33.50 19.36 24.88
CA PRO A 131 33.26 20.66 25.49
C PRO A 131 34.06 21.78 24.84
N SER A 132 33.42 22.91 24.60
CA SER A 132 34.04 24.07 23.97
C SER A 132 33.46 25.35 24.54
N GLN A 133 34.32 26.31 24.87
CA GLN A 133 33.89 27.55 25.52
C GLN A 133 32.87 28.31 24.66
N GLY A 134 31.72 28.61 25.27
CA GLY A 134 30.65 29.37 24.61
C GLY A 134 29.83 28.58 23.58
N ARG A 135 29.89 27.25 23.58
CA ARG A 135 29.12 26.39 22.67
C ARG A 135 28.33 25.36 23.47
N PRO A 136 27.10 25.00 23.05
CA PRO A 136 26.39 23.87 23.63
C PRO A 136 27.19 22.57 23.49
N ASP A 137 27.17 21.77 24.56
CA ASP A 137 27.78 20.44 24.57
C ASP A 137 26.91 19.42 23.84
N ASP A 138 25.60 19.68 23.73
CA ASP A 138 24.64 18.86 23.01
C ASP A 138 23.83 19.70 22.03
N LEU A 139 23.49 19.09 20.88
CA LEU A 139 22.49 19.61 19.95
C LEU A 139 21.53 18.48 19.59
N THR A 140 20.29 18.82 19.26
CA THR A 140 19.29 17.85 18.80
C THR A 140 18.93 18.10 17.35
N ALA A 141 19.15 17.10 16.51
CA ALA A 141 18.69 17.11 15.13
C ALA A 141 17.27 16.55 15.04
N ARG A 142 16.39 17.23 14.31
CA ARG A 142 15.11 16.69 13.87
C ARG A 142 15.27 16.10 12.48
N VAL A 143 14.80 14.88 12.31
CA VAL A 143 14.81 14.15 11.04
C VAL A 143 13.39 13.66 10.75
N THR A 144 12.87 14.01 9.57
CA THR A 144 11.63 13.42 9.07
C THR A 144 11.95 12.66 7.80
N VAL A 145 11.68 11.36 7.78
CA VAL A 145 11.90 10.47 6.63
C VAL A 145 10.56 10.15 5.97
N ARG A 146 10.58 10.01 4.65
CA ARG A 146 9.45 9.58 3.83
C ARG A 146 9.90 8.55 2.80
N PRO A 147 9.03 7.61 2.40
CA PRO A 147 9.23 6.89 1.16
C PRO A 147 9.24 7.89 -0.01
N ARG A 148 10.09 7.62 -1.00
CA ARG A 148 10.26 8.43 -2.21
C ARG A 148 10.53 7.52 -3.40
N LEU A 149 9.87 7.78 -4.51
CA LEU A 149 10.14 7.11 -5.78
C LEU A 149 11.38 7.72 -6.45
N ALA A 150 12.20 6.85 -7.04
CA ALA A 150 13.40 7.19 -7.78
C ALA A 150 13.56 6.27 -9.00
N GLY A 151 14.55 6.55 -9.86
CA GLY A 151 14.89 5.65 -10.98
C GLY A 151 13.77 5.46 -12.00
N PHE A 152 13.04 6.53 -12.34
CA PHE A 152 11.89 6.45 -13.25
C PHE A 152 12.29 5.98 -14.65
N THR A 153 11.65 4.91 -15.13
CA THR A 153 11.83 4.38 -16.50
C THR A 153 10.48 4.04 -17.15
N GLY A 154 10.48 3.78 -18.46
CA GLY A 154 9.27 3.50 -19.23
C GLY A 154 8.66 4.73 -19.92
N SER A 155 7.37 4.69 -20.19
CA SER A 155 6.64 5.69 -20.97
C SER A 155 6.73 7.09 -20.37
N ALA A 156 7.14 8.08 -21.19
CA ALA A 156 7.12 9.49 -20.81
C ALA A 156 5.70 10.07 -20.72
N ALA A 157 4.69 9.38 -21.27
CA ALA A 157 3.30 9.80 -21.20
C ALA A 157 2.65 9.51 -19.83
N ILE A 158 3.33 8.74 -18.96
CA ILE A 158 2.96 8.55 -17.56
C ILE A 158 3.93 9.37 -16.71
N TYR A 159 3.37 10.25 -15.89
CA TYR A 159 4.04 11.00 -14.85
C TYR A 159 3.68 10.42 -13.47
N LEU A 160 4.68 10.24 -12.61
CA LEU A 160 4.54 9.85 -11.21
C LEU A 160 5.24 10.89 -10.36
N THR A 161 4.62 11.33 -9.27
CA THR A 161 5.28 12.16 -8.28
C THR A 161 6.36 11.35 -7.58
N ALA A 162 7.53 11.96 -7.35
CA ALA A 162 8.57 11.32 -6.54
C ALA A 162 8.15 11.19 -5.08
N GLU A 163 7.40 12.15 -4.56
CA GLU A 163 6.88 12.12 -3.21
C GLU A 163 5.84 11.00 -3.05
N VAL A 164 6.02 10.22 -1.97
CA VAL A 164 5.04 9.25 -1.49
C VAL A 164 4.54 9.72 -0.14
N THR A 165 3.27 10.12 -0.09
CA THR A 165 2.69 10.75 1.09
C THR A 165 1.90 9.73 1.89
N PRO A 166 2.22 9.48 3.18
CA PRO A 166 1.35 8.67 4.01
C PRO A 166 0.05 9.41 4.29
N VAL A 167 -1.07 8.74 4.09
CA VAL A 167 -2.42 9.26 4.32
C VAL A 167 -3.25 8.21 5.04
N VAL A 168 -4.30 8.62 5.75
CA VAL A 168 -5.25 7.65 6.33
C VAL A 168 -6.34 7.35 5.31
N ALA A 169 -6.36 6.11 4.83
CA ALA A 169 -7.37 5.58 3.92
C ALA A 169 -7.87 4.23 4.45
N THR A 170 -9.19 3.99 4.38
CA THR A 170 -9.86 2.81 4.94
C THR A 170 -9.48 2.54 6.41
N GLY A 171 -9.29 3.63 7.15
CA GLY A 171 -8.93 3.64 8.57
C GLY A 171 -7.53 3.15 8.92
N ALA A 172 -6.65 2.99 7.93
CA ALA A 172 -5.24 2.65 8.11
C ALA A 172 -4.35 3.66 7.36
N VAL A 173 -3.09 3.75 7.78
CA VAL A 173 -2.08 4.51 7.01
C VAL A 173 -1.72 3.71 5.76
N VAL A 174 -1.75 4.36 4.61
CA VAL A 174 -1.24 3.85 3.32
C VAL A 174 -0.26 4.86 2.75
N TYR A 175 0.68 4.42 1.91
CA TYR A 175 1.63 5.33 1.26
C TYR A 175 1.15 5.68 -0.14
N ARG A 176 0.62 6.90 -0.31
CA ARG A 176 -0.01 7.33 -1.54
C ARG A 176 0.99 7.94 -2.52
N VAL A 177 1.03 7.39 -3.72
CA VAL A 177 1.67 7.96 -4.89
C VAL A 177 0.62 8.66 -5.73
N ARG A 178 0.96 9.82 -6.31
CA ARG A 178 0.11 10.51 -7.28
C ARG A 178 0.75 10.52 -8.65
N GLY A 179 -0.07 10.64 -9.68
CA GLY A 179 0.43 10.72 -11.03
C GLY A 179 -0.59 11.19 -12.05
N ARG A 180 -0.13 11.24 -13.30
CA ARG A 180 -0.94 11.59 -14.46
C ARG A 180 -0.60 10.69 -15.64
N ALA A 181 -1.61 10.17 -16.30
CA ALA A 181 -1.54 9.45 -17.55
C ALA A 181 -2.29 10.25 -18.64
N PRO A 182 -2.24 9.85 -19.92
CA PRO A 182 -3.02 10.52 -20.96
C PRO A 182 -4.52 10.54 -20.61
N ALA A 183 -5.24 11.59 -21.01
CA ALA A 183 -6.67 11.74 -20.70
C ALA A 183 -7.55 10.59 -21.25
N ALA A 184 -7.10 9.90 -22.31
CA ALA A 184 -7.78 8.73 -22.87
C ALA A 184 -7.54 7.41 -22.08
N THR A 185 -6.87 7.48 -20.93
CA THR A 185 -6.66 6.32 -20.05
C THR A 185 -7.99 5.90 -19.44
N THR A 186 -8.31 4.62 -19.52
CA THR A 186 -9.56 4.04 -18.97
C THR A 186 -9.31 3.15 -17.76
N GLY A 187 -8.05 2.84 -17.44
CA GLY A 187 -7.69 2.05 -16.27
C GLY A 187 -6.21 2.22 -15.92
N VAL A 188 -5.90 2.06 -14.64
CA VAL A 188 -4.55 2.07 -14.11
C VAL A 188 -4.42 0.86 -13.19
N ARG A 189 -3.32 0.13 -13.30
CA ARG A 189 -2.93 -0.95 -12.37
C ARG A 189 -1.53 -0.65 -11.86
N ALA A 190 -1.27 -1.01 -10.62
CA ALA A 190 0.04 -0.86 -9.99
C ALA A 190 0.40 -2.15 -9.26
N THR A 191 1.64 -2.61 -9.44
CA THR A 191 2.19 -3.74 -8.67
C THR A 191 3.49 -3.33 -7.98
N LEU A 192 3.69 -3.83 -6.77
CA LEU A 192 4.93 -3.67 -5.99
C LEU A 192 5.23 -5.00 -5.31
N GLY A 193 6.45 -5.54 -5.48
CA GLY A 193 6.75 -6.86 -4.92
C GLY A 193 5.92 -8.00 -5.53
N GLY A 194 5.38 -7.81 -6.75
CA GLY A 194 4.40 -8.73 -7.35
C GLY A 194 2.99 -8.66 -6.77
N GLN A 195 2.75 -7.81 -5.77
CA GLN A 195 1.44 -7.61 -5.17
C GLN A 195 0.72 -6.44 -5.82
N ASP A 196 -0.55 -6.63 -6.17
CA ASP A 196 -1.42 -5.57 -6.64
C ASP A 196 -1.63 -4.50 -5.55
N GLN A 197 -1.54 -3.25 -5.97
CA GLN A 197 -1.75 -2.09 -5.12
C GLN A 197 -3.12 -1.47 -5.44
N THR A 198 -3.71 -0.77 -4.48
CA THR A 198 -4.99 -0.10 -4.70
C THR A 198 -4.77 1.10 -5.60
N THR A 199 -5.51 1.20 -6.70
CA THR A 199 -5.40 2.32 -7.65
C THR A 199 -6.73 3.03 -7.80
N ARG A 200 -6.67 4.34 -8.03
CA ARG A 200 -7.85 5.17 -8.32
C ARG A 200 -7.56 6.05 -9.53
N LEU A 201 -8.28 5.85 -10.62
CA LEU A 201 -8.28 6.77 -11.75
C LEU A 201 -9.23 7.93 -11.44
N LEU A 202 -8.71 9.14 -11.49
CA LEU A 202 -9.42 10.40 -11.33
C LEU A 202 -9.68 11.03 -12.71
N PRO A 203 -10.55 12.06 -12.80
CA PRO A 203 -10.75 12.79 -14.04
C PRO A 203 -9.45 13.33 -14.65
N ASP A 204 -9.47 13.51 -15.97
CA ASP A 204 -8.38 14.08 -16.78
C ASP A 204 -7.08 13.26 -16.78
N GLY A 205 -7.18 11.96 -16.49
CA GLY A 205 -6.05 11.03 -16.46
C GLY A 205 -5.18 11.13 -15.20
N ARG A 206 -5.59 11.91 -14.19
CA ARG A 206 -4.93 11.88 -12.88
C ARG A 206 -5.20 10.54 -12.20
N PHE A 207 -4.27 10.07 -11.38
CA PHE A 207 -4.50 8.85 -10.60
C PHE A 207 -3.77 8.89 -9.26
N GLU A 208 -4.23 8.04 -8.36
CA GLU A 208 -3.60 7.76 -7.07
C GLU A 208 -3.30 6.25 -6.98
N VAL A 209 -2.18 5.90 -6.36
CA VAL A 209 -1.82 4.53 -6.02
C VAL A 209 -1.55 4.48 -4.52
N ASP A 210 -2.33 3.70 -3.79
CA ASP A 210 -2.15 3.46 -2.37
C ASP A 210 -1.32 2.19 -2.20
N LEU A 211 -0.07 2.38 -1.77
CA LEU A 211 0.84 1.28 -1.49
C LEU A 211 0.50 0.67 -0.13
N GLU A 212 0.38 -0.65 -0.09
CA GLU A 212 0.21 -1.41 1.14
C GLU A 212 1.46 -1.26 2.01
N PRO A 213 1.33 -0.89 3.31
CA PRO A 213 2.49 -0.54 4.12
C PRO A 213 3.55 -1.62 4.25
N ARG A 214 3.17 -2.90 4.38
CA ARG A 214 4.12 -4.00 4.50
C ARG A 214 4.87 -4.24 3.20
N ALA A 215 4.19 -4.17 2.05
CA ALA A 215 4.81 -4.26 0.73
C ALA A 215 5.78 -3.10 0.48
N ALA A 216 5.39 -1.87 0.87
CA ALA A 216 6.24 -0.70 0.77
C ALA A 216 7.49 -0.81 1.66
N LEU A 217 7.33 -1.22 2.92
CA LEU A 217 8.46 -1.46 3.84
C LEU A 217 9.38 -2.57 3.33
N ALA A 218 8.83 -3.67 2.82
CA ALA A 218 9.61 -4.74 2.22
C ALA A 218 10.41 -4.25 0.99
N ALA A 219 9.81 -3.41 0.14
CA ALA A 219 10.49 -2.82 -1.01
C ALA A 219 11.62 -1.85 -0.59
N LEU A 220 11.41 -1.05 0.46
CA LEU A 220 12.44 -0.18 1.04
C LEU A 220 13.62 -0.96 1.65
N ALA A 221 13.34 -2.18 2.11
CA ALA A 221 14.27 -3.08 2.76
C ALA A 221 15.04 -3.99 1.79
N ALA A 222 14.74 -3.93 0.50
CA ALA A 222 15.42 -4.73 -0.48
C ALA A 222 16.83 -4.15 -0.73
N ALA A 223 17.82 -5.03 -0.83
CA ALA A 223 19.13 -4.65 -1.34
C ALA A 223 18.98 -4.02 -2.74
N PRO A 224 19.82 -3.05 -3.16
CA PRO A 224 19.68 -2.37 -4.45
C PRO A 224 19.53 -3.31 -5.66
N GLU A 225 20.26 -4.42 -5.66
CA GLU A 225 20.21 -5.47 -6.68
C GLU A 225 18.94 -6.32 -6.67
N ALA A 226 18.23 -6.37 -5.55
CA ALA A 226 16.97 -7.08 -5.34
C ALA A 226 15.76 -6.12 -5.28
N ALA A 227 15.97 -4.83 -5.51
CA ALA A 227 14.95 -3.82 -5.41
C ALA A 227 13.81 -4.10 -6.42
N THR A 228 12.62 -4.37 -5.91
CA THR A 228 11.46 -4.60 -6.78
C THR A 228 10.84 -3.26 -7.14
N PRO A 229 10.70 -2.92 -8.44
CA PRO A 229 10.11 -1.67 -8.84
C PRO A 229 8.61 -1.65 -8.58
N LEU A 230 8.07 -0.46 -8.30
CA LEU A 230 6.67 -0.14 -8.53
C LEU A 230 6.45 -0.12 -10.05
N LEU A 231 5.67 -1.07 -10.56
CA LEU A 231 5.27 -1.12 -11.96
C LEU A 231 3.85 -0.56 -12.10
N LEU A 232 3.70 0.51 -12.88
CA LEU A 232 2.42 1.07 -13.28
C LEU A 232 2.08 0.68 -14.71
N VAL A 233 0.85 0.24 -14.94
CA VAL A 233 0.29 -0.05 -16.27
C VAL A 233 -0.96 0.81 -16.48
N ALA A 234 -0.96 1.66 -17.50
CA ALA A 234 -2.11 2.49 -17.88
C ALA A 234 -2.73 1.98 -19.19
N SER A 235 -4.00 1.60 -19.12
CA SER A 235 -4.77 1.01 -20.23
C SER A 235 -5.52 2.09 -21.01
N ARG A 236 -5.56 1.94 -22.34
CA ARG A 236 -6.26 2.84 -23.27
C ARG A 236 -7.10 2.04 -24.28
N PRO A 237 -8.27 2.53 -24.72
CA PRO A 237 -9.09 1.85 -25.73
C PRO A 237 -8.34 1.71 -27.06
N GLY A 238 -8.33 0.50 -27.63
CA GLY A 238 -7.76 0.23 -28.97
C GLY A 238 -6.24 0.43 -29.09
N LEU A 239 -5.53 0.70 -27.99
CA LEU A 239 -4.10 0.97 -27.98
C LEU A 239 -3.35 0.03 -27.03
N ALA A 240 -2.07 -0.17 -27.30
CA ALA A 240 -1.17 -0.87 -26.38
C ALA A 240 -1.09 -0.13 -25.03
N PRO A 241 -1.04 -0.88 -23.91
CA PRO A 241 -0.92 -0.30 -22.58
C PRO A 241 0.41 0.44 -22.44
N LEU A 242 0.39 1.53 -21.68
CA LEU A 242 1.59 2.28 -21.32
C LEU A 242 2.12 1.74 -20.00
N GLN A 243 3.44 1.64 -19.86
CA GLN A 243 4.07 1.19 -18.62
C GLN A 243 5.04 2.23 -18.08
N LYS A 244 5.13 2.35 -16.76
CA LYS A 244 6.10 3.18 -16.05
C LYS A 244 6.63 2.39 -14.85
N GLN A 245 7.91 2.50 -14.58
CA GLN A 245 8.52 1.88 -13.41
C GLN A 245 9.25 2.92 -12.57
N ALA A 246 9.29 2.71 -11.27
CA ALA A 246 10.10 3.48 -10.32
C ALA A 246 10.47 2.61 -9.11
N THR A 247 11.63 2.86 -8.51
CA THR A 247 12.07 2.17 -7.30
C THR A 247 11.69 2.97 -6.07
N LEU A 248 11.23 2.30 -5.01
CA LEU A 248 10.94 2.94 -3.74
C LEU A 248 12.21 3.04 -2.90
N THR A 249 12.50 4.23 -2.36
CA THR A 249 13.65 4.53 -1.49
C THR A 249 13.17 5.30 -0.25
N ALA A 250 13.95 5.31 0.82
CA ALA A 250 13.66 6.15 1.99
C ALA A 250 14.52 7.42 1.90
N ALA A 251 13.90 8.60 2.04
CA ALA A 251 14.59 9.87 1.89
C ALA A 251 14.20 10.87 3.00
N LEU A 252 15.13 11.75 3.34
CA LEU A 252 14.88 12.90 4.20
C LEU A 252 13.90 13.85 3.52
N LYS A 253 12.83 14.17 4.24
CA LYS A 253 11.87 15.23 3.91
C LYS A 253 12.19 16.52 4.65
N ARG A 254 12.57 16.42 5.93
CA ARG A 254 12.94 17.58 6.76
C ARG A 254 14.18 17.27 7.58
N LEU A 255 15.03 18.27 7.73
CA LEU A 255 16.17 18.27 8.62
C LEU A 255 16.16 19.58 9.41
N GLY A 256 16.17 19.49 10.73
CA GLY A 256 16.36 20.62 11.63
C GLY A 256 17.49 20.36 12.63
N LEU A 257 18.06 21.42 13.20
CA LEU A 257 19.03 21.35 14.29
C LEU A 257 18.73 22.45 15.29
N THR A 258 18.71 22.10 16.58
CA THR A 258 18.42 23.04 17.68
C THR A 258 19.36 22.81 18.86
N ALA A 259 19.65 23.89 19.58
CA ALA A 259 20.27 23.84 20.91
C ALA A 259 19.24 23.93 22.05
N ALA A 260 17.97 24.22 21.73
CA ALA A 260 16.87 24.27 22.70
C ALA A 260 16.26 22.88 22.93
N ASP A 261 15.23 22.83 23.77
CA ASP A 261 14.41 21.63 23.91
C ASP A 261 13.73 21.30 22.56
N ALA A 262 13.83 20.04 22.15
CA ALA A 262 13.35 19.60 20.84
C ALA A 262 11.81 19.54 20.77
N TYR A 263 11.13 19.30 21.89
CA TYR A 263 9.67 19.22 21.96
C TYR A 263 9.04 20.60 22.02
N ASP A 264 9.71 21.58 22.63
CA ASP A 264 9.31 22.98 22.53
C ASP A 264 9.53 23.54 21.12
N THR A 265 10.64 23.15 20.48
CA THR A 265 10.97 23.61 19.11
C THR A 265 10.08 22.96 18.05
N TRP A 266 9.84 21.65 18.17
CA TRP A 266 9.07 20.86 17.21
C TRP A 266 8.02 19.99 17.92
N PRO A 267 6.97 20.63 18.44
CA PRO A 267 5.95 19.93 19.19
C PRO A 267 5.27 18.85 18.35
N ALA A 268 4.78 17.83 19.04
CA ALA A 268 3.94 16.81 18.43
C ALA A 268 2.75 17.49 17.71
N PRO A 269 2.38 17.03 16.49
CA PRO A 269 1.20 17.54 15.82
C PRO A 269 -0.03 17.39 16.72
N THR A 270 -0.79 18.48 16.84
CA THR A 270 -2.09 18.49 17.51
C THR A 270 -3.20 18.55 16.47
N CYS A 271 -4.42 18.17 16.85
CA CYS A 271 -5.59 18.35 15.99
C CYS A 271 -5.90 19.83 15.79
N SER A 272 -5.34 20.43 14.74
CA SER A 272 -5.59 21.83 14.42
C SER A 272 -7.07 22.05 14.07
N SER A 273 -7.59 23.26 14.34
CA SER A 273 -8.97 23.62 13.96
C SER A 273 -9.21 23.50 12.46
N THR A 274 -8.20 23.79 11.62
CA THR A 274 -8.26 23.64 10.16
C THR A 274 -8.41 22.17 9.76
N THR A 275 -7.57 21.27 10.29
CA THR A 275 -7.66 19.83 10.03
C THR A 275 -8.99 19.28 10.52
N GLN A 276 -9.42 19.67 11.71
CA GLN A 276 -10.69 19.25 12.28
C GLN A 276 -11.88 19.72 11.43
N ALA A 277 -11.86 20.96 10.94
CA ALA A 277 -12.89 21.50 10.06
C ALA A 277 -12.92 20.78 8.71
N CYS A 278 -11.76 20.49 8.12
CA CYS A 278 -11.68 19.70 6.89
C CYS A 278 -12.29 18.31 7.09
N LEU A 279 -11.89 17.61 8.15
CA LEU A 279 -12.38 16.26 8.44
C LEU A 279 -13.89 16.25 8.66
N ARG A 280 -14.45 17.22 9.40
CA ARG A 280 -15.91 17.34 9.55
C ARG A 280 -16.66 17.70 8.27
N GLY A 281 -15.97 18.28 7.29
CA GLY A 281 -16.54 18.61 5.98
C GLY A 281 -16.57 17.43 5.00
N LEU A 282 -15.90 16.32 5.31
CA LEU A 282 -15.96 15.12 4.49
C LEU A 282 -17.32 14.41 4.66
N PRO A 283 -17.79 13.67 3.63
CA PRO A 283 -18.97 12.80 3.74
C PRO A 283 -18.87 11.84 4.93
N ALA A 284 -20.00 11.49 5.53
CA ALA A 284 -20.02 10.60 6.69
C ALA A 284 -19.44 9.21 6.38
N ASP A 285 -19.60 8.73 5.15
CA ASP A 285 -19.07 7.46 4.63
C ASP A 285 -17.67 7.59 4.02
N ALA A 286 -17.01 8.75 4.16
CA ALA A 286 -15.66 8.95 3.64
C ALA A 286 -14.66 7.99 4.28
N LEU A 287 -14.07 7.13 3.45
CA LEU A 287 -13.01 6.21 3.84
C LEU A 287 -11.62 6.82 3.67
N ASP A 288 -11.50 7.92 2.95
CA ASP A 288 -10.24 8.55 2.57
C ASP A 288 -10.17 9.95 3.15
N THR A 289 -9.13 10.20 3.94
CA THR A 289 -8.92 11.49 4.61
C THR A 289 -7.70 12.24 4.05
N GLY A 290 -7.06 11.72 3.00
CA GLY A 290 -5.83 12.28 2.45
C GLY A 290 -5.97 13.69 1.88
N SER A 291 -7.20 14.15 1.62
CA SER A 291 -7.47 15.56 1.25
C SER A 291 -7.36 16.53 2.43
N CYS A 292 -7.39 16.04 3.67
CA CYS A 292 -7.29 16.86 4.88
C CYS A 292 -5.87 16.91 5.49
N GLY A 293 -4.92 16.22 4.87
CA GLY A 293 -3.52 16.26 5.24
C GLY A 293 -2.86 14.89 5.28
N GLU A 294 -1.61 14.88 5.72
CA GLU A 294 -0.83 13.66 5.92
C GLU A 294 -1.36 12.85 7.11
N ALA A 295 -1.07 11.55 7.11
CA ALA A 295 -1.54 10.62 8.12
C ALA A 295 -1.23 11.07 9.55
N LEU A 296 -0.03 11.60 9.80
CA LEU A 296 0.36 12.07 11.14
C LEU A 296 -0.52 13.23 11.63
N VAL A 297 -0.79 14.20 10.76
CA VAL A 297 -1.60 15.38 11.08
C VAL A 297 -3.07 14.98 11.28
N VAL A 298 -3.59 14.11 10.42
CA VAL A 298 -4.97 13.60 10.53
C VAL A 298 -5.12 12.73 11.79
N SER A 299 -4.15 11.86 12.07
CA SER A 299 -4.21 10.95 13.21
C SER A 299 -4.12 11.67 14.56
N ALA A 300 -3.55 12.88 14.60
CA ALA A 300 -3.59 13.74 15.79
C ALA A 300 -5.02 14.13 16.21
N CYS A 301 -6.00 14.01 15.31
CA CYS A 301 -7.42 14.20 15.59
C CYS A 301 -8.14 12.96 16.12
N ALA A 302 -7.49 11.78 16.11
CA ALA A 302 -8.09 10.57 16.66
C ALA A 302 -8.37 10.74 18.16
N GLY A 303 -9.57 10.38 18.59
CA GLY A 303 -10.04 10.56 19.97
C GLY A 303 -10.77 11.89 20.23
N GLN A 304 -10.63 12.89 19.35
CA GLN A 304 -11.47 14.09 19.35
C GLN A 304 -12.64 13.97 18.38
N ILE A 305 -12.42 13.28 17.26
CA ILE A 305 -13.41 12.99 16.23
C ILE A 305 -13.28 11.54 15.77
N GLY A 306 -14.36 11.04 15.17
CA GLY A 306 -14.42 9.69 14.64
C GLY A 306 -14.58 8.60 15.68
N VAL A 307 -14.44 7.36 15.22
CA VAL A 307 -14.62 6.14 16.01
C VAL A 307 -13.54 5.14 15.66
N ARG A 308 -13.21 4.25 16.60
CA ARG A 308 -12.36 3.10 16.31
C ARG A 308 -13.23 1.86 16.08
N VAL A 309 -12.67 0.88 15.37
CA VAL A 309 -13.20 -0.48 15.38
C VAL A 309 -12.88 -1.08 16.74
N ASP A 310 -13.93 -1.30 17.52
CA ASP A 310 -13.90 -1.99 18.79
C ASP A 310 -14.47 -3.41 18.65
N GLU A 311 -14.37 -4.19 19.72
CA GLU A 311 -14.85 -5.58 19.75
C GLU A 311 -16.34 -5.71 19.41
N PRO A 312 -17.26 -4.86 19.92
CA PRO A 312 -18.67 -4.92 19.53
C PRO A 312 -18.90 -4.69 18.03
N ALA A 313 -18.21 -3.72 17.42
CA ALA A 313 -18.34 -3.47 15.98
C ALA A 313 -17.81 -4.64 15.15
N LEU A 314 -16.67 -5.22 15.54
CA LEU A 314 -16.10 -6.40 14.90
C LEU A 314 -17.05 -7.60 15.02
N SER A 315 -17.57 -7.87 16.21
CA SER A 315 -18.54 -8.95 16.47
C SER A 315 -19.81 -8.79 15.63
N ALA A 316 -20.34 -7.57 15.52
CA ALA A 316 -21.51 -7.29 14.67
C ALA A 316 -21.22 -7.56 13.18
N ALA A 317 -20.04 -7.17 12.69
CA ALA A 317 -19.63 -7.45 11.31
C ALA A 317 -19.48 -8.95 11.03
N LEU A 318 -18.88 -9.71 11.97
CA LEU A 318 -18.79 -11.17 11.89
C LEU A 318 -20.17 -11.83 11.89
N ALA A 319 -21.08 -11.37 12.77
CA ALA A 319 -22.46 -11.85 12.79
C ALA A 319 -23.19 -11.56 11.46
N SER A 320 -22.95 -10.40 10.84
CA SER A 320 -23.49 -10.07 9.52
C SER A 320 -22.96 -11.01 8.43
N ALA A 321 -21.65 -11.27 8.41
CA ALA A 321 -21.05 -12.22 7.47
C ALA A 321 -21.65 -13.64 7.62
N ARG A 322 -21.78 -14.12 8.86
CA ARG A 322 -22.44 -15.43 9.16
C ARG A 322 -23.92 -15.45 8.78
N ALA A 323 -24.64 -14.34 8.96
CA ALA A 323 -26.03 -14.25 8.52
C ALA A 323 -26.15 -14.34 6.99
N GLN A 324 -25.21 -13.74 6.26
CA GLN A 324 -25.13 -13.82 4.80
C GLN A 324 -24.85 -15.24 4.32
N THR A 325 -23.90 -15.95 4.94
CA THR A 325 -23.58 -17.35 4.59
C THR A 325 -24.73 -18.31 4.90
N ALA A 326 -25.54 -18.01 5.93
CA ALA A 326 -26.72 -18.79 6.29
C ALA A 326 -27.92 -18.62 5.33
N THR A 327 -27.93 -17.61 4.46
CA THR A 327 -29.03 -17.38 3.51
C THR A 327 -29.25 -18.58 2.58
N ALA A 328 -30.49 -18.81 2.18
CA ALA A 328 -30.81 -19.90 1.25
C ALA A 328 -30.12 -19.73 -0.11
N THR A 329 -30.01 -18.48 -0.58
CA THR A 329 -29.33 -18.13 -1.83
C THR A 329 -27.85 -18.49 -1.78
N PHE A 330 -27.12 -18.04 -0.75
CA PHE A 330 -25.70 -18.33 -0.62
C PHE A 330 -25.43 -19.83 -0.51
N ARG A 331 -26.21 -20.56 0.29
CA ARG A 331 -26.08 -22.03 0.38
C ARG A 331 -26.39 -22.72 -0.94
N ALA A 332 -27.39 -22.26 -1.70
CA ALA A 332 -27.67 -22.80 -3.02
C ALA A 332 -26.52 -22.56 -4.01
N GLU A 333 -25.89 -21.38 -3.95
CA GLU A 333 -24.70 -21.07 -4.74
C GLU A 333 -23.52 -22.00 -4.41
N LEU A 334 -23.22 -22.23 -3.12
CA LEU A 334 -22.14 -23.14 -2.73
C LEU A 334 -22.39 -24.57 -3.20
N ARG A 335 -23.61 -25.09 -3.04
CA ARG A 335 -23.98 -26.43 -3.51
C ARG A 335 -23.83 -26.55 -5.03
N THR A 336 -24.22 -25.50 -5.75
CA THR A 336 -24.06 -25.42 -7.21
C THR A 336 -22.57 -25.42 -7.59
N LEU A 337 -21.74 -24.66 -6.86
CA LEU A 337 -20.32 -24.47 -7.14
C LEU A 337 -19.47 -25.71 -6.82
N ILE A 338 -19.66 -26.37 -5.67
CA ILE A 338 -18.80 -27.47 -5.20
C ILE A 338 -19.52 -28.79 -4.88
N GLY A 339 -20.84 -28.86 -5.00
CA GLY A 339 -21.62 -30.05 -4.68
C GLY A 339 -22.23 -29.97 -3.27
N PRO A 340 -23.35 -30.69 -3.03
CA PRO A 340 -24.06 -30.63 -1.75
C PRO A 340 -23.25 -31.16 -0.56
N GLU A 341 -22.39 -32.15 -0.78
CA GLU A 341 -21.60 -32.83 0.24
C GLU A 341 -20.44 -31.97 0.77
N ARG A 342 -19.92 -31.03 -0.02
CA ARG A 342 -18.82 -30.14 0.37
C ARG A 342 -19.27 -28.71 0.71
N ALA A 343 -20.52 -28.35 0.39
CA ALA A 343 -21.06 -26.99 0.58
C ALA A 343 -20.93 -26.46 2.01
N GLU A 344 -21.09 -27.31 3.02
CA GLU A 344 -20.96 -26.91 4.44
C GLU A 344 -19.52 -26.57 4.81
N ALA A 345 -18.55 -27.36 4.32
CA ALA A 345 -17.12 -27.09 4.54
C ALA A 345 -16.69 -25.76 3.89
N LEU A 346 -17.16 -25.47 2.67
CA LEU A 346 -16.90 -24.17 2.03
C LEU A 346 -17.61 -23.01 2.73
N GLN A 347 -18.81 -23.24 3.27
CA GLN A 347 -19.49 -22.22 4.08
C GLN A 347 -18.64 -21.84 5.29
N TYR A 348 -18.13 -22.84 6.02
CA TYR A 348 -17.21 -22.63 7.14
C TYR A 348 -15.93 -21.92 6.69
N GLY A 349 -15.31 -22.34 5.58
CA GLY A 349 -14.15 -21.67 5.01
C GLY A 349 -14.39 -20.21 4.64
N ALA A 350 -15.56 -19.89 4.09
CA ALA A 350 -15.96 -18.51 3.78
C ALA A 350 -16.10 -17.66 5.05
N GLU A 351 -16.68 -18.21 6.12
CA GLU A 351 -16.78 -17.53 7.41
C GLU A 351 -15.40 -17.26 8.02
N GLN A 352 -14.49 -18.25 7.97
CA GLN A 352 -13.10 -18.10 8.43
C GLN A 352 -12.34 -17.04 7.61
N GLN A 353 -12.55 -16.99 6.29
CA GLN A 353 -11.90 -15.99 5.44
C GLN A 353 -12.46 -14.58 5.68
N ALA A 354 -13.76 -14.45 5.95
CA ALA A 354 -14.35 -13.18 6.38
C ALA A 354 -13.75 -12.72 7.73
N GLU A 355 -13.58 -13.64 8.68
CA GLU A 355 -12.94 -13.37 9.97
C GLU A 355 -11.49 -12.92 9.82
N ALA A 356 -10.68 -13.65 9.05
CA ALA A 356 -9.29 -13.30 8.75
C ALA A 356 -9.13 -11.91 8.10
N ASN A 357 -10.12 -11.46 7.32
CA ASN A 357 -10.12 -10.12 6.74
C ASN A 357 -10.62 -9.02 7.70
N LEU A 358 -11.47 -9.38 8.66
CA LEU A 358 -12.06 -8.47 9.64
C LEU A 358 -11.15 -8.24 10.84
N GLU A 359 -10.43 -9.26 11.32
CA GLU A 359 -9.56 -9.17 12.50
C GLU A 359 -8.51 -8.04 12.40
N PRO A 360 -7.79 -7.83 11.27
CA PRO A 360 -6.84 -6.72 11.13
C PRO A 360 -7.48 -5.33 11.11
N MET A 361 -8.81 -5.24 11.19
CA MET A 361 -9.54 -3.98 11.30
C MET A 361 -9.60 -3.45 12.73
N ILE A 362 -9.36 -4.29 13.76
CA ILE A 362 -9.46 -3.86 15.15
C ILE A 362 -8.52 -2.69 15.45
N GLY A 363 -9.01 -1.69 16.16
CA GLY A 363 -8.26 -0.48 16.50
C GLY A 363 -8.12 0.55 15.38
N ARG A 364 -8.46 0.22 14.11
CA ARG A 364 -8.48 1.19 13.00
C ARG A 364 -9.44 2.34 13.30
N TRP A 365 -9.05 3.55 12.91
CA TRP A 365 -9.80 4.77 13.17
C TRP A 365 -10.52 5.26 11.92
N PHE A 366 -11.80 5.61 12.05
CA PHE A 366 -12.66 6.10 10.97
C PHE A 366 -13.30 7.41 11.38
N LEU A 367 -13.60 8.25 10.39
CA LEU A 367 -14.19 9.57 10.61
C LEU A 367 -15.60 9.51 11.24
N SER A 368 -16.35 8.43 11.00
CA SER A 368 -17.69 8.25 11.55
C SER A 368 -18.04 6.76 11.69
N PRO A 369 -19.09 6.40 12.45
CA PRO A 369 -19.66 5.06 12.45
C PRO A 369 -20.03 4.55 11.06
N ALA A 370 -20.59 5.40 10.19
CA ALA A 370 -20.99 4.99 8.83
C ALA A 370 -19.77 4.58 7.98
N ALA A 371 -18.67 5.33 8.04
CA ALA A 371 -17.42 4.98 7.37
C ALA A 371 -16.83 3.68 7.94
N ARG A 372 -16.84 3.50 9.27
CA ARG A 372 -16.40 2.27 9.93
C ARG A 372 -17.23 1.07 9.46
N ASP A 373 -18.54 1.17 9.50
CA ASP A 373 -19.46 0.07 9.20
C ASP A 373 -19.41 -0.29 7.70
N LEU A 374 -19.25 0.70 6.82
CA LEU A 374 -18.98 0.49 5.40
C LEU A 374 -17.66 -0.27 5.18
N ALA A 375 -16.59 0.13 5.87
CA ALA A 375 -15.29 -0.52 5.76
C ALA A 375 -15.31 -1.98 6.28
N LEU A 376 -15.97 -2.22 7.41
CA LEU A 376 -16.17 -3.56 7.98
C LEU A 376 -17.00 -4.44 7.03
N THR A 377 -18.12 -3.92 6.52
CA THR A 377 -18.95 -4.64 5.54
C THR A 377 -18.14 -5.01 4.30
N GLY A 378 -17.37 -4.06 3.76
CA GLY A 378 -16.49 -4.31 2.61
C GLY A 378 -15.40 -5.35 2.89
N ALA A 379 -14.81 -5.34 4.10
CA ALA A 379 -13.80 -6.33 4.50
C ALA A 379 -14.38 -7.75 4.62
N GLY A 380 -15.54 -7.89 5.29
CA GLY A 380 -16.26 -9.15 5.38
C GLY A 380 -16.66 -9.69 4.01
N GLN A 381 -17.24 -8.84 3.15
CA GLN A 381 -17.63 -9.22 1.79
C GLN A 381 -16.45 -9.69 0.95
N ARG A 382 -15.29 -9.01 1.01
CA ARG A 382 -14.06 -9.48 0.33
C ARG A 382 -13.64 -10.87 0.78
N GLY A 383 -13.84 -11.21 2.06
CA GLY A 383 -13.50 -12.54 2.56
C GLY A 383 -14.44 -13.62 2.02
N LEU A 384 -15.75 -13.35 2.00
CA LEU A 384 -16.75 -14.24 1.41
C LEU A 384 -16.51 -14.43 -0.10
N ASP A 385 -16.19 -13.35 -0.81
CA ASP A 385 -15.90 -13.38 -2.24
C ASP A 385 -14.62 -14.16 -2.55
N ALA A 386 -13.56 -14.00 -1.75
CA ALA A 386 -12.33 -14.78 -1.90
C ALA A 386 -12.59 -16.29 -1.80
N ALA A 387 -13.45 -16.73 -0.87
CA ALA A 387 -13.81 -18.13 -0.74
C ALA A 387 -14.59 -18.67 -1.94
N ILE A 388 -15.45 -17.86 -2.56
CA ILE A 388 -16.18 -18.25 -3.78
C ILE A 388 -15.25 -18.32 -4.99
N LEU A 389 -14.26 -17.44 -5.05
CA LEU A 389 -13.29 -17.40 -6.13
C LEU A 389 -12.31 -18.58 -6.06
N ARG A 390 -11.97 -19.02 -4.85
CA ARG A 390 -10.98 -20.09 -4.59
C ARG A 390 -11.53 -21.17 -3.67
N PRO A 391 -12.63 -21.85 -4.05
CA PRO A 391 -13.33 -22.75 -3.14
C PRO A 391 -12.47 -23.95 -2.70
N LEU A 392 -11.55 -24.39 -3.54
CA LEU A 392 -10.66 -25.54 -3.29
C LEU A 392 -9.51 -25.24 -2.32
N ASP A 393 -9.32 -23.98 -1.89
CA ASP A 393 -8.43 -23.68 -0.76
C ASP A 393 -9.05 -24.11 0.58
N TYR A 394 -10.37 -24.32 0.62
CA TYR A 394 -11.16 -24.56 1.85
C TYR A 394 -11.81 -25.94 1.90
N VAL A 395 -11.90 -26.64 0.78
CA VAL A 395 -12.48 -27.98 0.69
C VAL A 395 -11.56 -28.91 -0.07
N GLU A 396 -11.56 -30.18 0.32
CA GLU A 396 -10.81 -31.20 -0.41
C GLU A 396 -11.35 -31.32 -1.85
N PRO A 397 -10.46 -31.42 -2.85
CA PRO A 397 -10.86 -31.77 -4.20
C PRO A 397 -11.60 -33.10 -4.25
N THR A 398 -12.48 -33.26 -5.22
CA THR A 398 -13.25 -34.48 -5.41
C THR A 398 -12.31 -35.66 -5.64
N THR A 399 -12.45 -36.72 -4.84
CA THR A 399 -11.70 -37.96 -5.05
C THR A 399 -12.13 -38.61 -6.36
N PRO A 400 -11.20 -38.89 -7.27
CA PRO A 400 -11.57 -39.54 -8.50
C PRO A 400 -12.06 -40.98 -8.30
N VAL A 401 -13.07 -41.38 -9.07
CA VAL A 401 -13.62 -42.74 -9.07
C VAL A 401 -13.61 -43.26 -10.50
N ALA A 402 -12.77 -44.25 -10.77
CA ALA A 402 -12.60 -44.81 -12.11
C ALA A 402 -13.94 -45.37 -12.65
N GLY A 403 -14.32 -44.93 -13.85
CA GLY A 403 -15.54 -45.39 -14.53
C GLY A 403 -16.85 -44.77 -14.02
N ASP A 404 -16.81 -43.79 -13.12
CA ASP A 404 -17.99 -43.00 -12.71
C ASP A 404 -18.04 -41.67 -13.49
N PRO A 405 -19.00 -41.51 -14.44
CA PRO A 405 -19.18 -40.28 -15.20
C PRO A 405 -19.43 -39.03 -14.34
N ALA A 406 -20.13 -39.16 -13.22
CA ALA A 406 -20.44 -38.03 -12.34
C ALA A 406 -19.19 -37.59 -11.57
N ALA A 407 -18.41 -38.56 -11.06
CA ALA A 407 -17.13 -38.28 -10.41
C ALA A 407 -16.14 -37.65 -11.40
N ALA A 408 -16.05 -38.14 -12.64
CA ALA A 408 -15.17 -37.58 -13.67
C ALA A 408 -15.51 -36.10 -13.97
N ARG A 409 -16.79 -35.76 -14.11
CA ARG A 409 -17.23 -34.36 -14.31
C ARG A 409 -16.97 -33.48 -13.08
N ALA A 410 -17.13 -34.01 -11.87
CA ALA A 410 -16.82 -33.28 -10.65
C ALA A 410 -15.32 -32.98 -10.51
N VAL A 411 -14.47 -33.97 -10.79
CA VAL A 411 -13.01 -33.80 -10.85
C VAL A 411 -12.61 -32.79 -11.93
N ALA A 412 -13.25 -32.82 -13.10
CA ALA A 412 -13.01 -31.82 -14.14
C ALA A 412 -13.42 -30.40 -13.71
N ALA A 413 -14.58 -30.24 -13.09
CA ALA A 413 -15.02 -28.95 -12.55
C ALA A 413 -14.05 -28.40 -11.50
N ASP A 414 -13.55 -29.26 -10.61
CA ASP A 414 -12.54 -28.88 -9.63
C ASP A 414 -11.21 -28.47 -10.30
N ALA A 415 -10.77 -29.20 -11.33
CA ALA A 415 -9.57 -28.84 -12.11
C ALA A 415 -9.71 -27.48 -12.80
N VAL A 416 -10.90 -27.14 -13.33
CA VAL A 416 -11.19 -25.83 -13.90
C VAL A 416 -11.14 -24.74 -12.83
N LEU A 417 -11.73 -24.97 -11.65
CA LEU A 417 -11.65 -24.00 -10.54
C LEU A 417 -10.20 -23.75 -10.10
N THR A 418 -9.37 -24.80 -10.00
CA THR A 418 -7.93 -24.66 -9.71
C THR A 418 -7.21 -23.87 -10.79
N ALA A 419 -7.48 -24.16 -12.07
CA ALA A 419 -6.85 -23.46 -13.18
C ALA A 419 -7.25 -21.98 -13.19
N LEU A 420 -8.55 -21.67 -13.08
CA LEU A 420 -9.07 -20.30 -13.04
C LEU A 420 -8.49 -19.47 -11.89
N ALA A 421 -8.32 -20.07 -10.71
CA ALA A 421 -7.69 -19.40 -9.57
C ALA A 421 -6.22 -18.99 -9.84
N GLY A 422 -5.53 -19.66 -10.78
CA GLY A 422 -4.17 -19.33 -11.21
C GLY A 422 -4.09 -18.38 -12.41
N PHE A 423 -5.21 -18.06 -13.08
CA PHE A 423 -5.21 -17.19 -14.25
C PHE A 423 -5.28 -15.71 -13.88
N ASP A 424 -4.33 -14.92 -14.40
CA ASP A 424 -4.49 -13.47 -14.53
C ASP A 424 -5.04 -13.17 -15.92
N PHE A 425 -6.31 -12.74 -16.01
CA PHE A 425 -6.96 -12.33 -17.27
C PHE A 425 -6.68 -10.85 -17.62
N THR A 426 -5.88 -10.13 -16.83
CA THR A 426 -5.50 -8.76 -17.14
C THR A 426 -4.76 -8.59 -18.49
N PRO A 427 -3.85 -9.49 -18.92
CA PRO A 427 -3.19 -9.38 -20.21
C PRO A 427 -4.04 -9.85 -21.40
N THR A 428 -5.24 -10.40 -21.18
CA THR A 428 -6.14 -10.85 -22.25
C THR A 428 -7.06 -9.73 -22.72
N GLU A 429 -7.95 -10.01 -23.67
CA GLU A 429 -8.95 -9.05 -24.15
C GLU A 429 -9.89 -8.53 -23.06
N TYR A 430 -10.11 -9.30 -21.98
CA TYR A 430 -10.97 -8.90 -20.88
C TYR A 430 -10.41 -7.73 -20.07
N ARG A 431 -9.07 -7.59 -20.01
CA ARG A 431 -8.37 -6.53 -19.27
C ARG A 431 -8.85 -6.38 -17.81
N ARG A 432 -9.25 -7.50 -17.20
CA ARG A 432 -9.78 -7.62 -15.84
C ARG A 432 -9.17 -8.85 -15.19
N SER A 433 -9.00 -8.84 -13.88
CA SER A 433 -8.59 -10.03 -13.14
C SER A 433 -9.69 -11.11 -13.15
N TYR A 434 -9.32 -12.36 -12.87
CA TYR A 434 -10.29 -13.44 -12.64
C TYR A 434 -11.31 -13.05 -11.55
N ALA A 435 -10.84 -12.49 -10.44
CA ALA A 435 -11.68 -12.04 -9.35
C ALA A 435 -12.75 -11.04 -9.80
N GLU A 436 -12.37 -10.04 -10.59
CA GLU A 436 -13.31 -9.05 -11.13
C GLU A 436 -14.34 -9.68 -12.08
N LEU A 437 -13.92 -10.58 -12.97
CA LEU A 437 -14.83 -11.25 -13.89
C LEU A 437 -15.79 -12.18 -13.15
N ALA A 438 -15.27 -13.04 -12.28
CA ALA A 438 -16.09 -13.98 -11.55
C ALA A 438 -17.02 -13.31 -10.53
N LEU A 439 -16.68 -12.13 -9.99
CA LEU A 439 -17.63 -11.36 -9.17
C LEU A 439 -18.66 -10.61 -10.02
N ALA A 440 -18.24 -9.96 -11.11
CA ALA A 440 -19.16 -9.27 -12.02
C ALA A 440 -20.17 -10.23 -12.67
N PHE A 441 -19.74 -11.46 -12.93
CA PHE A 441 -20.52 -12.52 -13.56
C PHE A 441 -20.78 -13.70 -12.62
N ARG A 442 -20.85 -13.47 -11.30
CA ARG A 442 -20.98 -14.53 -10.27
C ARG A 442 -22.02 -15.59 -10.60
N ALA A 443 -23.24 -15.16 -10.92
CA ALA A 443 -24.31 -16.08 -11.29
C ALA A 443 -23.95 -16.96 -12.50
N ARG A 444 -23.31 -16.37 -13.53
CA ARG A 444 -22.91 -17.11 -14.73
C ARG A 444 -21.71 -18.02 -14.47
N HIS A 445 -20.70 -17.54 -13.74
CA HIS A 445 -19.57 -18.35 -13.31
C HIS A 445 -20.03 -19.61 -12.56
N ILE A 446 -20.93 -19.45 -11.57
CA ILE A 446 -21.48 -20.57 -10.81
C ILE A 446 -22.29 -21.50 -11.72
N ALA A 447 -23.12 -20.96 -12.61
CA ALA A 447 -23.92 -21.75 -13.54
C ALA A 447 -23.07 -22.56 -14.52
N ASP A 448 -21.99 -22.00 -15.05
CA ASP A 448 -21.09 -22.66 -16.00
C ASP A 448 -20.31 -23.82 -15.35
N ILE A 449 -19.79 -23.60 -14.13
CA ILE A 449 -19.15 -24.67 -13.35
C ILE A 449 -20.15 -25.80 -13.02
N ALA A 450 -21.39 -25.45 -12.69
CA ALA A 450 -22.43 -26.45 -12.47
C ALA A 450 -22.82 -27.21 -13.74
N ALA A 451 -22.91 -26.52 -14.88
CA ALA A 451 -23.18 -27.14 -16.17
C ALA A 451 -22.08 -28.14 -16.55
N LEU A 452 -20.81 -27.80 -16.28
CA LEU A 452 -19.69 -28.71 -16.46
C LEU A 452 -19.83 -29.96 -15.57
N ARG A 453 -20.18 -29.77 -14.29
CA ARG A 453 -20.38 -30.89 -13.34
C ARG A 453 -21.56 -31.79 -13.71
N GLN A 454 -22.68 -31.22 -14.17
CA GLN A 454 -23.92 -31.96 -14.40
C GLN A 454 -24.00 -32.55 -15.82
N THR A 455 -23.60 -31.76 -16.82
CA THR A 455 -23.87 -32.01 -18.24
C THR A 455 -22.65 -31.94 -19.13
N GLY A 456 -21.45 -31.76 -18.58
CA GLY A 456 -20.20 -31.78 -19.35
C GLY A 456 -20.12 -33.01 -20.25
N ALA A 457 -19.85 -32.78 -21.53
CA ALA A 457 -19.80 -33.86 -22.51
C ALA A 457 -18.61 -34.76 -22.20
N LEU A 458 -18.86 -36.06 -22.05
CA LEU A 458 -17.85 -37.08 -21.80
C LEU A 458 -17.56 -37.83 -23.09
N GLY A 459 -16.28 -37.95 -23.44
CA GLY A 459 -15.87 -38.66 -24.65
C GLY A 459 -14.45 -39.23 -24.54
N PRO A 460 -14.09 -40.21 -25.38
CA PRO A 460 -12.71 -40.67 -25.47
C PRO A 460 -11.80 -39.54 -25.97
N HIS A 461 -10.60 -39.41 -25.41
CA HIS A 461 -9.60 -38.49 -25.94
C HIS A 461 -9.11 -38.97 -27.33
N PRO A 462 -9.05 -38.10 -28.36
CA PRO A 462 -8.83 -38.50 -29.75
C PRO A 462 -7.43 -39.07 -30.05
N GLY A 463 -6.48 -38.91 -29.12
CA GLY A 463 -5.11 -39.42 -29.25
C GLY A 463 -4.63 -40.31 -28.11
N ASP A 464 -5.48 -40.61 -27.12
CA ASP A 464 -5.08 -41.42 -25.96
C ASP A 464 -6.28 -42.17 -25.36
N ALA A 465 -6.34 -43.48 -25.59
CA ALA A 465 -7.44 -44.31 -25.09
C ALA A 465 -7.44 -44.45 -23.56
N ALA A 466 -6.35 -44.10 -22.87
CA ALA A 466 -6.30 -44.06 -21.42
C ALA A 466 -6.95 -42.81 -20.84
N LEU A 467 -7.29 -41.81 -21.68
CA LEU A 467 -7.90 -40.57 -21.25
C LEU A 467 -9.39 -40.49 -21.64
N GLU A 468 -10.14 -39.77 -20.84
CA GLU A 468 -11.51 -39.34 -21.07
C GLU A 468 -11.54 -37.80 -21.03
N LEU A 469 -12.26 -37.18 -21.94
CA LEU A 469 -12.40 -35.73 -22.02
C LEU A 469 -13.72 -35.30 -21.41
N VAL A 470 -13.67 -34.29 -20.56
CA VAL A 470 -14.84 -33.52 -20.12
C VAL A 470 -14.79 -32.17 -20.80
N GLN A 471 -15.82 -31.87 -21.60
CA GLN A 471 -15.91 -30.61 -22.36
C GLN A 471 -17.07 -29.76 -21.85
N GLY A 472 -16.88 -28.44 -21.83
CA GLY A 472 -17.90 -27.48 -21.44
C GLY A 472 -17.56 -26.05 -21.84
N ARG A 473 -18.19 -25.08 -21.17
CA ARG A 473 -17.95 -23.65 -21.37
C ARG A 473 -17.88 -22.92 -20.05
N TRP A 474 -17.08 -21.85 -20.00
CA TRP A 474 -17.02 -20.91 -18.88
C TRP A 474 -16.93 -19.48 -19.43
N LEU A 475 -17.90 -18.63 -19.11
CA LEU A 475 -18.03 -17.26 -19.66
C LEU A 475 -17.88 -17.24 -21.19
N ASP A 476 -18.53 -18.21 -21.85
CA ASP A 476 -18.50 -18.47 -23.29
C ASP A 476 -17.15 -18.95 -23.86
N VAL A 477 -16.11 -19.06 -23.02
CA VAL A 477 -14.83 -19.69 -23.34
C VAL A 477 -14.98 -21.21 -23.33
N TYR A 478 -14.41 -21.90 -24.33
CA TYR A 478 -14.40 -23.35 -24.37
C TYR A 478 -13.43 -23.93 -23.35
N VAL A 479 -13.87 -24.96 -22.62
CA VAL A 479 -13.05 -25.61 -21.60
C VAL A 479 -13.04 -27.11 -21.83
N GLU A 480 -11.85 -27.70 -21.82
CA GLU A 480 -11.65 -29.14 -21.93
C GLU A 480 -10.72 -29.63 -20.81
N VAL A 481 -11.10 -30.70 -20.13
CA VAL A 481 -10.25 -31.34 -19.11
C VAL A 481 -10.08 -32.81 -19.46
N ALA A 482 -8.82 -33.27 -19.50
CA ALA A 482 -8.51 -34.67 -19.67
C ALA A 482 -8.46 -35.39 -18.32
N ILE A 483 -9.15 -36.52 -18.21
CA ILE A 483 -9.22 -37.36 -17.03
C ILE A 483 -8.58 -38.71 -17.37
N GLU A 484 -7.60 -39.16 -16.59
CA GLU A 484 -7.02 -40.49 -16.77
C GLU A 484 -7.99 -41.56 -16.28
N ARG A 485 -8.44 -42.48 -17.14
CA ARG A 485 -9.48 -43.48 -16.79
C ARG A 485 -9.07 -44.40 -15.66
N ALA A 486 -7.78 -44.73 -15.57
CA ALA A 486 -7.26 -45.68 -14.59
C ALA A 486 -7.22 -45.10 -13.16
N THR A 487 -6.92 -43.81 -13.04
CA THR A 487 -6.71 -43.13 -11.76
C THR A 487 -7.83 -42.13 -11.44
N GLY A 488 -8.61 -41.74 -12.44
CA GLY A 488 -9.52 -40.60 -12.46
C GLY A 488 -8.82 -39.24 -12.32
N ALA A 489 -7.48 -39.18 -12.35
CA ALA A 489 -6.75 -37.94 -12.15
C ALA A 489 -6.98 -36.96 -13.31
N ALA A 490 -7.27 -35.70 -12.99
CA ALA A 490 -7.29 -34.64 -13.99
C ALA A 490 -5.89 -34.28 -14.44
N ARG A 491 -5.71 -34.19 -15.75
CA ARG A 491 -4.64 -33.44 -16.40
C ARG A 491 -5.27 -32.16 -16.92
N PRO A 492 -4.80 -30.98 -16.50
CA PRO A 492 -5.30 -29.74 -17.07
C PRO A 492 -5.03 -29.76 -18.57
N ALA A 493 -6.10 -29.86 -19.34
CA ALA A 493 -6.10 -29.66 -20.77
C ALA A 493 -6.67 -28.27 -21.05
N PHE A 494 -6.38 -27.77 -22.24
CA PHE A 494 -6.38 -26.36 -22.61
C PHE A 494 -7.67 -25.59 -22.25
N LEU A 495 -7.50 -24.42 -21.62
CA LEU A 495 -8.45 -23.31 -21.73
C LEU A 495 -8.06 -22.53 -22.99
N GLU A 496 -8.75 -22.76 -24.10
CA GLU A 496 -8.60 -21.90 -25.28
C GLU A 496 -9.50 -20.69 -25.05
N VAL A 497 -8.88 -19.61 -24.57
CA VAL A 497 -9.49 -18.27 -24.55
C VAL A 497 -9.33 -17.72 -25.97
N ASP A 498 -10.36 -17.94 -26.80
CA ASP A 498 -10.46 -17.32 -28.13
C ASP A 498 -10.48 -15.79 -28.04
#